data_AF-A0A4Q7J3F6-F1
#
_entry.id   AF-A0A4Q7J3F6-F1
#
_cell.length_a   1.000
_cell.length_b   1.000
_cell.length_c   1.000
_cell.angle_alpha   90.00
_cell.angle_beta   90.00
_cell.angle_gamma   90.00
#
_symmetry.space_group_name_H-M   'P 1'
#
loop_
_entity.id
_entity.type
_entity.pdbx_description
1 polymer ?
#
loop_
_entity_poly.entity_id
_entity_poly.type
_entity_poly.pdbx_seq_one_letter_code
_entity_poly.pdbx_strand_id
1 'polypeptide(L)'
;MSDNDLATKVDLTDVDDVEAMVRNIAKMICAEQPDMPEPESLRDLDSFSVVQVLLEVENTTNRKLLEKFEDFTEGEEFRDLAEFIVKIVAEVDAEEAAKAEGNGQPAAEENGQAKTGS
;
A
#
# COMPACT_ATOMS: atom_id res chain seq x y z
N MET A 1 -9.32 -24.35 10.80
CA MET A 1 -10.38 -23.58 11.51
C MET A 1 -9.74 -22.24 11.81
N SER A 2 -10.01 -21.14 11.12
CA SER A 2 -11.17 -20.77 10.31
C SER A 2 -10.71 -20.11 9.00
N ASP A 3 -11.51 -20.30 7.96
CA ASP A 3 -11.44 -19.56 6.71
C ASP A 3 -11.45 -18.06 7.02
N ASN A 4 -10.31 -17.39 6.80
CA ASN A 4 -10.20 -15.94 6.90
C ASN A 4 -10.81 -15.34 5.62
N ASP A 5 -12.13 -15.43 5.50
CA ASP A 5 -12.95 -14.83 4.43
C ASP A 5 -13.09 -13.30 4.65
N LEU A 6 -12.01 -12.66 5.12
CA LEU A 6 -11.84 -11.20 5.14
C LEU A 6 -11.22 -10.71 3.83
N ALA A 7 -11.35 -11.48 2.75
CA ALA A 7 -11.19 -10.98 1.40
C ALA A 7 -12.39 -10.11 1.00
N THR A 8 -12.86 -9.25 1.91
CA THR A 8 -13.57 -8.04 1.49
C THR A 8 -12.56 -7.33 0.61
N LYS A 9 -12.86 -7.19 -0.68
CA LYS A 9 -12.05 -6.41 -1.61
C LYS A 9 -12.03 -4.98 -1.06
N VAL A 10 -11.04 -4.67 -0.25
CA VAL A 10 -10.90 -3.32 0.27
C VAL A 10 -10.46 -2.45 -0.89
N ASP A 11 -11.25 -1.43 -1.17
CA ASP A 11 -10.91 -0.43 -2.14
C ASP A 11 -9.82 0.47 -1.56
N LEU A 12 -8.58 0.31 -2.05
CA LEU A 12 -7.44 1.11 -1.61
C LEU A 12 -7.46 2.55 -2.14
N THR A 13 -8.53 2.93 -2.85
CA THR A 13 -8.79 4.30 -3.26
C THR A 13 -9.81 5.00 -2.35
N ASP A 14 -10.50 4.25 -1.47
CA ASP A 14 -11.47 4.79 -0.52
C ASP A 14 -10.86 4.84 0.90
N VAL A 15 -10.78 6.06 1.45
CA VAL A 15 -10.23 6.29 2.78
C VAL A 15 -11.06 5.61 3.86
N ASP A 16 -12.38 5.57 3.73
CA ASP A 16 -13.24 5.03 4.79
C ASP A 16 -13.11 3.49 4.86
N ASP A 17 -12.96 2.81 3.72
CA ASP A 17 -12.69 1.37 3.66
C ASP A 17 -11.30 1.03 4.23
N VAL A 18 -10.29 1.84 3.89
CA VAL A 18 -8.93 1.66 4.43
C VAL A 18 -8.88 1.96 5.93
N GLU A 19 -9.57 2.99 6.40
CA GLU A 19 -9.67 3.30 7.84
C GLU A 19 -10.31 2.14 8.60
N ALA A 20 -11.40 1.58 8.08
CA ALA A 20 -12.06 0.42 8.67
C ALA A 20 -11.12 -0.79 8.71
N MET A 21 -10.35 -1.05 7.65
CA MET A 21 -9.34 -2.11 7.61
C MET A 21 -8.28 -1.89 8.70
N VAL A 22 -7.63 -0.73 8.71
CA VAL A 22 -6.55 -0.38 9.65
C VAL A 22 -7.05 -0.51 11.10
N ARG A 23 -8.24 0.01 11.39
CA ARG A 23 -8.85 -0.08 12.72
C ARG A 23 -9.11 -1.54 13.12
N ASN A 24 -9.63 -2.37 12.21
CA ASN A 24 -9.90 -3.78 12.51
C ASN A 24 -8.61 -4.58 12.76
N ILE A 25 -7.56 -4.32 11.98
CA ILE A 25 -6.25 -4.94 12.17
C ILE A 25 -5.65 -4.51 13.52
N ALA A 26 -5.69 -3.21 13.84
CA ALA A 26 -5.21 -2.70 15.12
C ALA A 26 -5.91 -3.38 16.30
N LYS A 27 -7.24 -3.52 16.24
CA LYS A 27 -8.03 -4.24 17.24
C LYS A 27 -7.65 -5.70 17.37
N MET A 28 -7.42 -6.39 16.24
CA MET A 28 -6.99 -7.79 16.22
C MET A 28 -5.65 -7.96 16.94
N ILE A 29 -4.65 -7.13 16.59
CA ILE A 29 -3.32 -7.17 17.20
C ILE A 29 -3.39 -6.90 18.71
N CYS A 30 -4.16 -5.88 19.13
CA CYS A 30 -4.29 -5.55 20.55
C CYS A 30 -5.04 -6.65 21.33
N ALA A 31 -6.05 -7.29 20.72
CA ALA A 31 -6.81 -8.37 21.34
C ALA A 31 -5.97 -9.63 21.60
N GLU A 32 -4.85 -9.82 20.89
CA GLU A 32 -3.90 -10.90 21.18
C GLU A 32 -3.10 -10.66 22.46
N GLN A 33 -3.08 -9.42 22.97
CA GLN A 33 -2.40 -9.06 24.21
C GLN A 33 -3.38 -8.89 25.37
N PRO A 34 -3.32 -9.74 26.42
CA PRO A 34 -4.33 -9.77 27.47
C PRO A 34 -4.42 -8.50 28.33
N ASP A 35 -3.36 -7.68 28.35
CA ASP A 35 -3.26 -6.46 29.15
C ASP A 35 -3.41 -5.18 28.32
N MET A 36 -3.69 -5.30 27.01
CA MET A 36 -3.81 -4.16 26.10
C MET A 36 -5.29 -3.84 25.83
N PRO A 37 -5.76 -2.61 26.08
CA PRO A 37 -7.13 -2.23 25.75
C PRO A 37 -7.34 -2.17 24.24
N GLU A 38 -8.61 -2.23 23.82
CA GLU A 38 -8.97 -2.00 22.43
C GLU A 38 -8.61 -0.56 22.02
N PRO A 39 -7.89 -0.35 20.92
CA PRO A 39 -7.45 0.99 20.52
C PRO A 39 -8.59 1.77 19.85
N GLU A 40 -8.77 3.03 20.26
CA GLU A 40 -9.75 3.93 19.65
C GLU A 40 -9.13 4.77 18.53
N SER A 41 -7.83 5.03 18.64
CA SER A 41 -7.02 5.87 17.77
C SER A 41 -5.63 5.27 17.51
N LEU A 42 -4.86 5.87 16.59
CA LEU A 42 -3.48 5.44 16.32
C LEU A 42 -2.56 5.73 17.50
N ARG A 43 -2.87 6.76 18.32
CA ARG A 43 -2.09 7.11 19.52
C ARG A 43 -2.10 6.05 20.61
N ASP A 44 -3.12 5.19 20.60
CA ASP A 44 -3.26 4.11 21.56
C ASP A 44 -2.31 2.93 21.24
N LEU A 45 -1.70 2.95 20.05
CA LEU A 45 -0.75 1.95 19.61
C LEU A 45 0.68 2.35 19.97
N ASP A 46 1.46 1.38 20.44
CA ASP A 46 2.90 1.54 20.52
C ASP A 46 3.54 1.45 19.12
N SER A 47 4.78 1.91 18.99
CA SER A 47 5.48 1.92 17.71
C SER A 47 5.65 0.52 17.10
N PHE A 48 5.65 -0.52 17.93
CA PHE A 48 5.71 -1.90 17.45
C PHE A 48 4.38 -2.37 16.87
N SER A 49 3.27 -2.07 17.54
CA SER A 49 1.91 -2.39 17.08
C SER A 49 1.59 -1.66 15.78
N VAL A 50 2.04 -0.41 15.62
CA VAL A 50 1.90 0.33 14.34
C VAL A 50 2.63 -0.41 13.20
N VAL A 51 3.85 -0.90 13.45
CA VAL A 51 4.59 -1.71 12.45
C VAL A 51 3.84 -3.01 12.13
N GLN A 52 3.27 -3.68 13.12
CA GLN A 52 2.47 -4.89 12.89
C GLN A 52 1.20 -4.60 12.08
N VAL A 53 0.52 -3.47 12.34
CA VAL A 53 -0.62 -3.02 11.54
C VAL A 53 -0.20 -2.83 10.08
N LEU A 54 0.91 -2.13 9.84
CA LEU A 54 1.41 -1.92 8.48
C LEU A 54 1.75 -3.24 7.78
N LEU A 55 2.45 -4.16 8.45
CA LEU A 55 2.77 -5.48 7.90
C LEU A 55 1.51 -6.25 7.51
N GLU A 56 0.47 -6.20 8.34
CA GLU A 56 -0.78 -6.91 8.06
C GLU A 56 -1.58 -6.26 6.93
N VAL A 57 -1.55 -4.92 6.83
CA VAL A 57 -2.10 -4.20 5.67
C VAL A 57 -1.34 -4.57 4.40
N GLU A 58 -0.01 -4.63 4.43
CA GLU A 58 0.81 -5.07 3.29
C GLU A 58 0.47 -6.50 2.87
N ASN A 59 0.36 -7.43 3.83
CA ASN A 59 -0.02 -8.81 3.56
C ASN A 59 -1.41 -8.92 2.92
N THR A 60 -2.35 -8.12 3.40
CA THR A 60 -3.74 -8.11 2.91
C THR A 60 -3.84 -7.50 1.52
N THR A 61 -3.07 -6.45 1.25
CA THR A 61 -3.18 -5.63 0.03
C THR A 61 -2.15 -5.99 -1.04
N ASN A 62 -1.13 -6.77 -0.69
CA ASN A 62 0.07 -7.04 -1.50
C ASN A 62 0.79 -5.75 -1.95
N ARG A 63 0.73 -4.69 -1.15
CA ARG A 63 1.44 -3.41 -1.37
C ARG A 63 2.64 -3.31 -0.44
N LYS A 64 3.66 -2.55 -0.87
CA LYS A 64 4.86 -2.25 -0.06
C LYS A 64 4.71 -0.86 0.55
N LEU A 65 4.23 -0.79 1.78
CA LEU A 65 3.88 0.43 2.50
C LEU A 65 4.95 0.83 3.53
N LEU A 66 5.61 -0.12 4.18
CA LEU A 66 6.65 0.10 5.20
C LEU A 66 7.80 0.95 4.68
N GLU A 67 8.25 0.71 3.45
CA GLU A 67 9.34 1.48 2.83
C GLU A 67 8.97 2.96 2.66
N LYS A 68 7.68 3.26 2.51
CA LYS A 68 7.16 4.63 2.34
C LYS A 68 6.75 5.25 3.67
N PHE A 69 6.51 4.45 4.69
CA PHE A 69 6.08 4.90 6.01
C PHE A 69 7.11 5.78 6.73
N GLU A 70 8.38 5.78 6.30
CA GLU A 70 9.39 6.72 6.81
C GLU A 70 8.97 8.20 6.66
N ASP A 71 8.14 8.50 5.65
CA ASP A 71 7.61 9.84 5.39
C ASP A 71 6.36 10.16 6.25
N PHE A 72 5.79 9.17 6.95
CA PHE A 72 4.68 9.37 7.86
C PHE A 72 5.18 9.92 9.19
N THR A 73 5.19 11.25 9.28
CA THR A 73 5.75 11.99 10.42
C THR A 73 4.71 12.42 11.45
N GLU A 74 3.45 12.54 11.04
CA GLU A 74 2.36 13.07 11.86
C GLU A 74 1.05 12.32 11.55
N GLY A 75 0.31 11.99 12.61
CA GLY A 75 -0.98 11.33 12.54
C GLY A 75 -1.35 10.72 13.89
N GLU A 76 -2.56 11.00 14.35
CA GLU A 76 -3.07 10.58 15.65
C GLU A 76 -4.25 9.62 15.50
N GLU A 77 -4.96 9.69 14.38
CA GLU A 77 -6.15 8.92 14.10
C GLU A 77 -5.87 7.80 13.08
N PHE A 78 -6.68 6.75 13.12
CA PHE A 78 -6.64 5.72 12.08
C PHE A 78 -6.92 6.28 10.68
N ARG A 79 -7.72 7.36 10.63
CA ARG A 79 -8.01 8.08 9.39
C ARG A 79 -6.75 8.70 8.78
N ASP A 80 -5.86 9.26 9.60
CA ASP A 80 -4.61 9.86 9.11
C ASP A 80 -3.73 8.80 8.43
N LEU A 81 -3.65 7.61 9.03
CA LEU A 81 -2.94 6.48 8.44
C LEU A 81 -3.62 5.99 7.16
N ALA A 82 -4.96 5.96 7.13
CA ALA A 82 -5.70 5.55 5.94
C ALA A 82 -5.50 6.51 4.76
N GLU A 83 -5.58 7.82 4.99
CA GLU A 83 -5.31 8.85 3.99
C GLU A 83 -3.88 8.74 3.44
N PHE A 84 -2.92 8.47 4.33
CA PHE A 84 -1.54 8.21 3.93
C PHE A 84 -1.42 6.99 3.02
N ILE A 85 -2.04 5.87 3.38
CA ILE A 85 -2.02 4.63 2.57
C ILE A 85 -2.64 4.88 1.19
N VAL A 86 -3.81 5.51 1.12
CA VAL A 86 -4.49 5.82 -0.15
C VAL A 86 -3.60 6.69 -1.04
N LYS A 87 -2.95 7.70 -0.46
CA LYS A 87 -2.00 8.56 -1.18
C LYS A 87 -0.83 7.76 -1.75
N ILE A 88 -0.20 6.89 -0.96
CA ILE A 88 0.93 6.07 -1.42
C ILE A 88 0.51 5.13 -2.54
N VAL A 89 -0.66 4.50 -2.43
CA VAL A 89 -1.17 3.60 -3.48
C VAL A 89 -1.38 4.37 -4.78
N ALA A 90 -1.96 5.57 -4.72
CA ALA A 90 -2.13 6.41 -5.90
C ALA A 90 -0.80 6.84 -6.54
N GLU A 91 0.22 7.17 -5.72
CA GLU A 91 1.56 7.52 -6.20
C GLU A 91 2.25 6.34 -6.89
N VAL A 92 2.19 5.14 -6.29
CA VAL A 92 2.78 3.92 -6.85
C VAL A 92 2.11 3.55 -8.17
N ASP A 93 0.77 3.54 -8.21
CA ASP A 93 0.03 3.22 -9.43
C ASP A 93 0.32 4.25 -10.55
N ALA A 94 0.49 5.53 -10.21
CA ALA A 94 0.89 6.57 -11.16
C ALA A 94 2.33 6.39 -11.67
N GLU A 95 3.29 6.02 -10.81
CA GLU A 95 4.65 5.71 -11.20
C GLU A 95 4.73 4.49 -12.13
N GLU A 96 3.94 3.44 -11.85
CA GLU A 96 3.86 2.24 -12.68
C GLU A 96 3.26 2.56 -14.06
N ALA A 97 2.20 3.37 -14.11
CA ALA A 97 1.61 3.86 -15.36
C ALA A 97 2.63 4.67 -16.19
N ALA A 98 3.35 5.60 -15.57
CA ALA A 98 4.37 6.40 -16.24
C ALA A 98 5.53 5.54 -16.80
N LYS A 99 5.93 4.49 -16.08
CA LYS A 99 6.96 3.53 -16.54
C LYS A 99 6.46 2.68 -17.71
N ALA A 100 5.17 2.34 -17.75
CA ALA A 100 4.57 1.60 -18.85
C ALA A 100 4.51 2.42 -20.15
N GLU A 101 4.27 3.73 -20.05
CA GLU A 101 4.24 4.63 -21.21
C GLU A 101 5.64 5.04 -21.71
N GLY A 102 6.65 5.04 -20.83
CA GLY A 102 8.03 5.42 -21.16
C GLY A 102 8.84 4.38 -21.94
N ASN A 103 8.35 3.14 -22.10
CA ASN A 103 9.09 2.06 -22.78
C ASN A 103 8.72 1.87 -24.28
N GLY A 104 7.92 2.77 -24.85
CA GLY A 104 7.61 2.83 -26.28
C GLY A 104 8.73 3.48 -27.10
N GLN A 105 9.92 2.88 -27.15
CA GLN A 105 10.95 3.32 -28.11
C GLN A 105 10.50 2.95 -29.53
N PRO A 106 10.35 3.90 -30.46
CA PRO A 106 9.95 3.58 -31.82
C PRO A 106 11.04 2.77 -32.50
N ALA A 107 10.64 1.62 -33.06
CA ALA A 107 11.42 0.89 -34.04
C ALA A 107 11.67 1.83 -35.23
N ALA A 108 12.90 2.31 -35.40
CA ALA A 108 13.33 2.86 -36.67
C ALA A 108 13.75 1.68 -37.55
N GLU A 109 12.78 1.28 -38.39
CA GLU A 109 12.96 0.44 -39.57
C GLU A 109 14.15 0.89 -40.43
N GLU A 110 14.92 -0.12 -40.84
CA GLU A 110 15.36 -0.39 -42.20
C GLU A 110 15.89 0.76 -43.07
N ASN A 111 17.17 0.69 -43.42
CA ASN A 111 17.58 1.12 -44.75
C ASN A 111 18.62 0.17 -45.33
N GLY A 112 18.15 -0.81 -46.09
CA GLY A 112 18.96 -1.61 -46.99
C GLY A 112 19.01 -0.96 -48.38
N GLN A 113 20.21 -0.70 -48.89
CA GLN A 113 20.56 -0.55 -50.32
C GLN A 113 22.08 -0.29 -50.38
N ALA A 114 22.90 -0.83 -51.27
CA ALA A 114 22.86 -1.94 -52.22
C ALA A 114 24.33 -2.15 -52.69
N LYS A 115 24.74 -3.39 -52.98
CA LYS A 115 25.97 -3.69 -53.72
C LYS A 115 25.84 -3.27 -55.19
N THR A 116 26.84 -2.58 -55.75
CA THR A 116 27.44 -2.73 -57.10
C THR A 116 28.62 -1.74 -57.15
N GLY A 117 29.89 -2.09 -57.35
CA GLY A 117 30.45 -2.76 -58.52
C GLY A 117 31.06 -1.71 -59.46
N SER A 118 32.39 -1.53 -59.40
CA SER A 118 33.28 -1.20 -60.53
C SER A 118 34.73 -1.11 -60.08
#